data_AF-A0A1Q9DWW9-F1
#
_entry.id   AF-A0A1Q9DWW9-F1
#
_cell.length_a   1.000
_cell.length_b   1.000
_cell.length_c   1.000
_cell.angle_alpha   90.00
_cell.angle_beta   90.00
_cell.angle_gamma   90.00
#
_symmetry.space_group_name_H-M   'P 1'
#
loop_
_entity.id
_entity.type
_entity.pdbx_description
1 polymer ?
#
loop_
_entity_poly.entity_id
_entity_poly.type
_entity_poly.pdbx_seq_one_letter_code
_entity_poly.pdbx_strand_id
1 'polypeptide(L)'
;MSGAGAWPVLCAGAWTSFEQGLTALHRQLLRLRGEAAQHCTRDEVFTACDASDPFDLLCLERLRFLSRLLRTGPDAVWALLQNSPDALSAFHSACDWFHCAVRNTSGLACFRTAWTDWVQIMTSSPRRWKGLLKRAAAWHRYRRALRVRWSAFVRSSWQTRPVPAYDPSGLLHGICLQAIEDGLPSLLPVLSCKEGHIQARATAGRGTSHLLAARDEIVAPLLSKLRALHAGDDEAIFAIIREFVEPFPNLRRTLAHWTSELSAGPLRDAAEDVLLCFQVDLLCDGALQPGVCRHATLDPLLVPLAWCPRPAGLPGLVCGASASRGSTLLDISPGGGWRCFEFHHPPPPGLSFAGALIVIPGPPVMASPTWEPYQVLHLGLCPASTCTAEVSATSTPGRYLALLGRLTNATLGAAIQNNSRFGIYAPSRFDHTGDLLQDLAGTARSISGVSFKDAFGRWLAGLPTYVVAPSCSGLPCPKEEQVGAASLVV
;
A
#
# COMPACT_ATOMS: atom_id res chain seq x y z
N MET A 1 -0.74 -10.54 -28.08
CA MET A 1 0.11 -10.96 -26.94
C MET A 1 -0.35 -10.43 -25.59
N SER A 2 -0.85 -9.20 -25.49
CA SER A 2 -1.26 -8.58 -24.21
C SER A 2 -2.33 -9.37 -23.45
N GLY A 3 -3.34 -9.91 -24.13
CA GLY A 3 -4.37 -10.77 -23.52
C GLY A 3 -3.85 -12.09 -22.91
N ALA A 4 -2.62 -12.51 -23.27
CA ALA A 4 -2.00 -13.70 -22.71
C ALA A 4 -1.15 -13.41 -21.46
N GLY A 5 -0.99 -12.15 -21.04
CA GLY A 5 -0.14 -11.75 -19.92
C GLY A 5 1.31 -11.35 -20.31
N ALA A 6 1.61 -11.34 -21.61
CA ALA A 6 2.90 -10.88 -22.14
C ALA A 6 2.90 -9.36 -22.37
N TRP A 7 2.63 -8.61 -21.32
CA TRP A 7 2.57 -7.15 -21.38
C TRP A 7 3.99 -6.56 -21.51
N PRO A 8 4.31 -5.81 -22.58
CA PRO A 8 5.57 -5.08 -22.67
C PRO A 8 5.63 -3.95 -21.63
N VAL A 9 6.72 -3.18 -21.60
CA VAL A 9 6.73 -1.89 -20.91
C VAL A 9 5.63 -1.02 -21.55
N LEU A 10 4.70 -0.53 -20.73
CA LEU A 10 3.66 0.36 -21.21
C LEU A 10 4.26 1.74 -21.47
N CYS A 11 3.90 2.38 -22.58
CA CYS A 11 4.22 3.79 -22.77
C CYS A 11 3.53 4.64 -21.69
N ALA A 12 4.02 5.87 -21.45
CA ALA A 12 3.52 6.72 -20.37
C ALA A 12 2.00 6.96 -20.43
N GLY A 13 1.44 7.15 -21.63
CA GLY A 13 -0.01 7.29 -21.82
C GLY A 13 -0.77 6.02 -21.45
N ALA A 14 -0.38 4.87 -21.98
CA ALA A 14 -1.02 3.59 -21.68
C ALA A 14 -0.89 3.20 -20.19
N TRP A 15 0.25 3.50 -19.57
CA TRP A 15 0.44 3.32 -18.13
C TRP A 15 -0.54 4.18 -17.33
N THR A 16 -0.64 5.47 -17.66
CA THR A 16 -1.54 6.42 -16.99
C THR A 16 -3.01 5.97 -17.11
N SER A 17 -3.46 5.60 -18.32
CA SER A 17 -4.83 5.13 -18.54
C SER A 17 -5.12 3.83 -17.78
N PHE A 18 -4.20 2.87 -17.78
CA PHE A 18 -4.33 1.60 -17.06
C PHE A 18 -4.41 1.83 -15.53
N GLU A 19 -3.52 2.67 -15.01
CA GLU A 19 -3.48 3.02 -13.59
C GLU A 19 -4.74 3.78 -13.14
N GLN A 20 -5.18 4.77 -13.91
CA GLN A 20 -6.39 5.54 -13.63
C GLN A 20 -7.63 4.65 -13.67
N GLY A 21 -7.77 3.80 -14.69
CA GLY A 21 -8.88 2.87 -14.80
C GLY A 21 -8.97 1.90 -13.61
N LEU A 22 -7.84 1.31 -13.20
CA LEU A 22 -7.80 0.46 -12.01
C LEU A 22 -8.08 1.23 -10.73
N THR A 23 -7.56 2.45 -10.58
CA THR A 23 -7.79 3.26 -9.39
C THR A 23 -9.27 3.67 -9.29
N ALA A 24 -9.88 4.08 -10.41
CA ALA A 24 -11.31 4.43 -10.47
C ALA A 24 -12.20 3.23 -10.09
N LEU A 25 -11.91 2.05 -10.66
CA LEU A 25 -12.62 0.81 -10.32
C LEU A 25 -12.58 0.53 -8.81
N HIS A 26 -11.41 0.61 -8.17
CA HIS A 26 -11.28 0.34 -6.74
C HIS A 26 -11.92 1.43 -5.88
N ARG A 27 -11.88 2.70 -6.31
CA ARG A 27 -12.60 3.80 -5.63
C ARG A 27 -14.11 3.57 -5.65
N GLN A 28 -14.65 3.09 -6.77
CA GLN A 28 -16.06 2.72 -6.89
C GLN A 28 -16.41 1.56 -5.96
N LEU A 29 -15.56 0.54 -5.83
CA LEU A 29 -15.76 -0.57 -4.89
C LEU A 29 -15.82 -0.10 -3.43
N LEU A 30 -15.00 0.89 -3.07
CA LEU A 30 -15.02 1.52 -1.73
C LEU A 30 -16.18 2.52 -1.54
N ARG A 31 -16.98 2.77 -2.58
CA ARG A 31 -18.06 3.77 -2.59
C ARG A 31 -17.59 5.16 -2.14
N LEU A 32 -16.34 5.51 -2.45
CA LEU A 32 -15.79 6.82 -2.15
C LEU A 32 -16.43 7.85 -3.09
N ARG A 33 -17.40 8.62 -2.58
CA ARG A 33 -18.11 9.68 -3.30
C ARG A 33 -17.83 11.06 -2.69
N GLY A 34 -17.84 12.10 -3.51
CA GLY A 34 -17.78 13.50 -3.07
C GLY A 34 -16.43 13.98 -2.54
N GLU A 35 -16.43 15.11 -1.81
CA GLU A 35 -15.22 15.79 -1.32
C GLU A 35 -14.37 14.95 -0.36
N ALA A 36 -15.00 14.13 0.50
CA ALA A 36 -14.29 13.22 1.40
C ALA A 36 -13.40 12.20 0.65
N ALA A 37 -13.72 11.91 -0.61
CA ALA A 37 -12.96 10.99 -1.45
C ALA A 37 -11.71 11.63 -2.09
N GLN A 38 -11.61 12.96 -2.11
CA GLN A 38 -10.49 13.65 -2.77
C GLN A 38 -9.17 13.46 -2.02
N HIS A 39 -9.22 13.18 -0.72
CA HIS A 39 -8.03 13.04 0.12
C HIS A 39 -7.46 11.61 0.14
N CYS A 40 -8.18 10.63 -0.41
CA CYS A 40 -7.66 9.26 -0.50
C CYS A 40 -6.63 9.13 -1.62
N THR A 41 -5.39 8.90 -1.24
CA THR A 41 -4.29 8.56 -2.13
C THR A 41 -4.54 7.22 -2.82
N ARG A 42 -3.90 7.01 -3.97
CA ARG A 42 -3.95 5.74 -4.72
C ARG A 42 -3.60 4.54 -3.83
N ASP A 43 -2.51 4.63 -3.08
CA ASP A 43 -2.03 3.52 -2.25
C ASP A 43 -3.01 3.21 -1.11
N GLU A 44 -3.72 4.22 -0.57
CA GLU A 44 -4.80 4.03 0.40
C GLU A 44 -5.98 3.28 -0.20
N VAL A 45 -6.38 3.62 -1.43
CA VAL A 45 -7.45 2.91 -2.15
C VAL A 45 -7.10 1.43 -2.32
N PHE A 46 -5.92 1.12 -2.87
CA PHE A 46 -5.53 -0.28 -3.08
C PHE A 46 -5.35 -1.04 -1.75
N THR A 47 -4.85 -0.38 -0.70
CA THR A 47 -4.72 -1.00 0.63
C THR A 47 -6.08 -1.29 1.24
N ALA A 48 -7.05 -0.36 1.15
CA ALA A 48 -8.39 -0.54 1.66
C ALA A 48 -9.16 -1.66 0.93
N CYS A 49 -8.87 -1.88 -0.35
CA CYS A 49 -9.43 -3.00 -1.12
C CYS A 49 -8.69 -4.34 -0.96
N ASP A 50 -7.60 -4.41 -0.18
CA ASP A 50 -6.68 -5.56 -0.17
C ASP A 50 -6.20 -5.97 -1.59
N ALA A 51 -6.05 -4.99 -2.47
CA ALA A 51 -5.76 -5.18 -3.88
C ALA A 51 -4.27 -4.97 -4.21
N SER A 52 -3.80 -5.63 -5.27
CA SER A 52 -2.47 -5.35 -5.85
C SER A 52 -2.50 -4.02 -6.61
N ASP A 53 -1.41 -3.26 -6.56
CA ASP A 53 -1.31 -2.07 -7.42
C ASP A 53 -1.15 -2.50 -8.91
N PRO A 54 -1.30 -1.54 -9.84
CA PRO A 54 -1.17 -1.84 -11.27
C PRO A 54 0.17 -2.46 -11.65
N PHE A 55 1.27 -2.07 -11.00
CA PHE A 55 2.62 -2.56 -11.31
C PHE A 55 2.79 -4.02 -10.84
N ASP A 56 2.38 -4.31 -9.60
CA ASP A 56 2.34 -5.65 -9.04
C ASP A 56 1.50 -6.59 -9.91
N LEU A 57 0.36 -6.12 -10.40
CA LEU A 57 -0.53 -6.90 -11.27
C LEU A 57 0.16 -7.27 -12.59
N LEU A 58 0.81 -6.30 -13.26
CA LEU A 58 1.56 -6.59 -14.48
C LEU A 58 2.74 -7.52 -14.22
N CYS A 59 3.46 -7.36 -13.10
CA CYS A 59 4.56 -8.27 -12.74
C CYS A 59 4.06 -9.70 -12.54
N LEU A 60 2.93 -9.89 -11.84
CA LEU A 60 2.31 -11.19 -11.66
C LEU A 60 1.89 -11.83 -12.98
N GLU A 61 1.24 -11.08 -13.87
CA GLU A 61 0.80 -11.60 -15.17
C GLU A 61 1.97 -11.99 -16.06
N ARG A 62 3.04 -11.18 -16.08
CA ARG A 62 4.28 -11.51 -16.78
C ARG A 62 4.88 -12.80 -16.24
N LEU A 63 5.05 -12.94 -14.93
CA LEU A 63 5.63 -14.15 -14.35
C LEU A 63 4.77 -15.41 -14.55
N ARG A 64 3.43 -15.25 -14.56
CA ARG A 64 2.50 -16.33 -14.94
C ARG A 64 2.62 -16.70 -16.40
N PHE A 65 2.79 -15.73 -17.28
CA PHE A 65 3.06 -15.97 -18.69
C PHE A 65 4.40 -16.67 -18.89
N LEU A 66 5.47 -16.21 -18.25
CA LEU A 66 6.81 -16.81 -18.34
C LEU A 66 6.81 -18.30 -17.96
N SER A 67 6.14 -18.65 -16.85
CA SER A 67 6.01 -20.04 -16.43
C SER A 67 5.16 -20.89 -17.39
N ARG A 68 4.17 -20.30 -18.08
CA ARG A 68 3.43 -21.00 -19.15
C ARG A 68 4.32 -21.19 -20.37
N LEU A 69 5.06 -20.15 -20.77
CA LEU A 69 5.96 -20.16 -21.90
C LEU A 69 7.06 -21.23 -21.74
N LEU A 70 7.63 -21.38 -20.54
CA LEU A 70 8.62 -22.41 -20.22
C LEU A 70 8.10 -23.84 -20.27
N ARG A 71 6.80 -24.07 -20.10
CA ARG A 71 6.22 -25.42 -20.05
C ARG A 71 5.59 -25.84 -21.37
N THR A 72 4.95 -24.91 -22.07
CA THR A 72 4.13 -25.22 -23.24
C THR A 72 4.23 -24.14 -24.34
N GLY A 73 5.19 -23.22 -24.22
CA GLY A 73 5.35 -22.13 -25.18
C GLY A 73 5.91 -22.63 -26.51
N PRO A 74 5.26 -22.37 -27.65
CA PRO A 74 5.82 -22.71 -28.95
C PRO A 74 7.02 -21.81 -29.28
N ASP A 75 7.96 -22.31 -30.07
CA ASP A 75 9.20 -21.60 -30.45
C ASP A 75 8.95 -20.23 -31.08
N ALA A 76 7.86 -20.09 -31.85
CA ALA A 76 7.47 -18.81 -32.44
C ALA A 76 7.23 -17.72 -31.38
N VAL A 77 6.66 -18.07 -30.21
CA VAL A 77 6.43 -17.09 -29.13
C VAL A 77 7.74 -16.74 -28.43
N TRP A 78 8.67 -17.69 -28.29
CA TRP A 78 10.02 -17.41 -27.82
C TRP A 78 10.77 -16.47 -28.76
N ALA A 79 10.70 -16.73 -30.07
CA ALA A 79 11.30 -15.87 -31.09
C ALA A 79 10.69 -14.46 -31.04
N LEU A 80 9.37 -14.32 -30.93
CA LEU A 80 8.72 -13.01 -30.79
C LEU A 80 9.17 -12.27 -29.52
N LEU A 81 9.30 -12.99 -28.39
CA LEU A 81 9.76 -12.40 -27.14
C LEU A 81 11.22 -11.92 -27.26
N GLN A 82 12.09 -12.71 -27.89
CA GLN A 82 13.50 -12.35 -28.13
C GLN A 82 13.65 -11.11 -29.02
N ASN A 83 12.74 -10.91 -29.97
CA ASN A 83 12.74 -9.76 -30.86
C ASN A 83 12.02 -8.52 -30.27
N SER A 84 11.56 -8.57 -29.03
CA SER A 84 10.86 -7.47 -28.37
C SER A 84 11.65 -6.97 -27.14
N PRO A 85 12.51 -5.95 -27.29
CA PRO A 85 13.34 -5.45 -26.18
C PRO A 85 12.49 -4.90 -25.02
N ASP A 86 11.37 -4.24 -25.32
CA ASP A 86 10.46 -3.72 -24.29
C ASP A 86 9.79 -4.85 -23.51
N ALA A 87 9.45 -5.97 -24.16
CA ALA A 87 8.94 -7.13 -23.45
C ALA A 87 10.02 -7.74 -22.54
N LEU A 88 11.23 -7.96 -23.05
CA LEU A 88 12.35 -8.49 -22.26
C LEU A 88 12.65 -7.61 -21.04
N SER A 89 12.71 -6.29 -21.23
CA SER A 89 12.87 -5.33 -20.14
C SER A 89 11.77 -5.46 -19.08
N ALA A 90 10.52 -5.61 -19.52
CA ALA A 90 9.39 -5.81 -18.62
C ALA A 90 9.45 -7.13 -17.84
N PHE A 91 9.92 -8.23 -18.46
CA PHE A 91 10.15 -9.50 -17.77
C PHE A 91 11.29 -9.40 -16.76
N HIS A 92 12.40 -8.74 -17.10
CA HIS A 92 13.48 -8.50 -16.16
C HIS A 92 13.01 -7.70 -14.94
N SER A 93 12.26 -6.63 -15.17
CA SER A 93 11.65 -5.84 -14.09
C SER A 93 10.73 -6.69 -13.21
N ALA A 94 9.92 -7.58 -13.79
CA ALA A 94 9.06 -8.49 -13.04
C ALA A 94 9.86 -9.53 -12.24
N CYS A 95 10.95 -10.07 -12.79
CA CYS A 95 11.87 -10.98 -12.09
C CYS A 95 12.56 -10.29 -10.90
N ASP A 96 13.01 -9.04 -11.08
CA ASP A 96 13.63 -8.25 -10.03
C ASP A 96 12.61 -7.91 -8.92
N TRP A 97 11.39 -7.48 -9.29
CA TRP A 97 10.25 -7.28 -8.38
C TRP A 97 9.97 -8.52 -7.52
N PHE A 98 9.95 -9.70 -8.14
CA PHE A 98 9.69 -10.95 -7.45
C PHE A 98 10.86 -11.36 -6.56
N HIS A 99 12.09 -11.28 -7.06
CA HIS A 99 13.29 -11.61 -6.28
C HIS A 99 13.44 -10.74 -5.04
N CYS A 100 13.15 -9.42 -5.14
CA CYS A 100 13.13 -8.52 -3.99
C CYS A 100 12.24 -9.03 -2.85
N ALA A 101 11.10 -9.64 -3.17
CA ALA A 101 10.16 -10.16 -2.18
C ALA A 101 10.58 -11.52 -1.59
N VAL A 102 11.21 -12.40 -2.38
CA VAL A 102 11.47 -13.78 -1.95
C VAL A 102 12.92 -14.05 -1.51
N ARG A 103 13.89 -13.20 -1.86
CA ARG A 103 15.33 -13.43 -1.66
C ARG A 103 15.73 -13.84 -0.24
N ASN A 104 15.04 -13.33 0.77
CA ASN A 104 15.35 -13.63 2.18
C ASN A 104 14.69 -14.93 2.69
N THR A 105 13.90 -15.61 1.86
CA THR A 105 13.08 -16.77 2.27
C THR A 105 13.25 -17.99 1.37
N SER A 106 13.75 -17.83 0.15
CA SER A 106 13.86 -18.93 -0.81
C SER A 106 15.24 -19.59 -0.85
N GLY A 107 16.29 -18.91 -0.37
CA GLY A 107 17.69 -19.34 -0.57
C GLY A 107 18.16 -19.29 -2.03
N LEU A 108 17.31 -18.81 -2.95
CA LEU A 108 17.60 -18.76 -4.38
C LEU A 108 18.26 -17.42 -4.73
N ALA A 109 19.28 -17.48 -5.57
CA ALA A 109 19.92 -16.28 -6.12
C ALA A 109 19.01 -15.56 -7.14
N CYS A 110 19.46 -14.40 -7.62
CA CYS A 110 18.69 -13.61 -8.57
C CYS A 110 18.54 -14.35 -9.91
N PHE A 111 17.51 -13.97 -10.68
CA PHE A 111 17.20 -14.60 -11.97
C PHE A 111 18.36 -14.53 -12.98
N ARG A 112 19.22 -13.51 -12.87
CA ARG A 112 20.36 -13.30 -13.77
C ARG A 112 21.49 -14.29 -13.54
N THR A 113 21.68 -14.74 -12.30
CA THR A 113 22.80 -15.62 -11.92
C THR A 113 22.38 -17.08 -11.78
N ALA A 114 21.11 -17.35 -11.48
CA ALA A 114 20.59 -18.70 -11.23
C ALA A 114 19.35 -19.02 -12.08
N TRP A 115 19.37 -18.65 -13.37
CA TRP A 115 18.23 -18.87 -14.27
C TRP A 115 17.81 -20.34 -14.35
N THR A 116 18.78 -21.27 -14.39
CA THR A 116 18.52 -22.72 -14.45
C THR A 116 17.69 -23.21 -13.27
N ASP A 117 17.99 -22.75 -12.06
CA ASP A 117 17.26 -23.13 -10.84
C ASP A 117 15.81 -22.63 -10.88
N TRP A 118 15.62 -21.40 -11.37
CA TRP A 118 14.29 -20.83 -11.55
C TRP A 118 13.48 -21.56 -12.62
N VAL A 119 14.11 -21.94 -13.74
CA VAL A 119 13.48 -22.79 -14.77
C VAL A 119 13.06 -24.11 -14.18
N GLN A 120 13.95 -24.79 -13.44
CA GLN A 120 13.64 -26.06 -12.77
C GLN A 120 12.45 -25.93 -11.80
N ILE A 121 12.38 -24.86 -11.02
CA ILE A 121 11.24 -24.63 -10.12
C ILE A 121 9.94 -24.40 -10.91
N MET A 122 10.00 -23.62 -11.99
CA MET A 122 8.83 -23.29 -12.82
C MET A 122 8.30 -24.50 -13.59
N THR A 123 9.17 -25.42 -14.02
CA THR A 123 8.80 -26.61 -14.79
C THR A 123 8.50 -27.81 -13.89
N SER A 124 9.41 -28.16 -12.98
CA SER A 124 9.30 -29.36 -12.13
C SER A 124 8.41 -29.18 -10.91
N SER A 125 8.17 -27.95 -10.44
CA SER A 125 7.42 -27.68 -9.21
C SER A 125 6.40 -26.54 -9.34
N PRO A 126 5.41 -26.65 -10.25
CA PRO A 126 4.48 -25.56 -10.54
C PRO A 126 3.63 -25.12 -9.34
N ARG A 127 3.35 -26.03 -8.40
CA ARG A 127 2.66 -25.70 -7.14
C ARG A 127 3.54 -24.81 -6.24
N ARG A 128 4.83 -25.13 -6.11
CA ARG A 128 5.81 -24.32 -5.38
C ARG A 128 5.97 -22.95 -6.01
N TRP A 129 6.07 -22.89 -7.34
CA TRP A 129 6.12 -21.64 -8.09
C TRP A 129 4.88 -20.75 -7.84
N LYS A 130 3.68 -21.31 -7.94
CA LYS A 130 2.42 -20.60 -7.63
C LYS A 130 2.42 -20.06 -6.18
N GLY A 131 2.91 -20.84 -5.22
CA GLY A 131 3.06 -20.41 -3.83
C GLY A 131 4.05 -19.25 -3.66
N LEU A 132 5.18 -19.28 -4.35
CA LEU A 132 6.15 -18.17 -4.37
C LEU A 132 5.54 -16.90 -4.95
N LEU A 133 4.80 -16.97 -6.06
CA LEU A 133 4.12 -15.80 -6.65
C LEU A 133 3.10 -15.17 -5.68
N LYS A 134 2.31 -16.01 -5.00
CA LYS A 134 1.37 -15.53 -3.97
C LYS A 134 2.10 -14.82 -2.83
N ARG A 135 3.21 -15.39 -2.35
CA ARG A 135 4.04 -14.77 -1.30
C ARG A 135 4.64 -13.44 -1.74
N ALA A 136 5.16 -13.36 -2.97
CA ALA A 136 5.69 -12.11 -3.52
C ALA A 136 4.61 -11.03 -3.59
N ALA A 137 3.41 -11.36 -4.09
CA ALA A 137 2.28 -10.44 -4.13
C ALA A 137 1.87 -9.95 -2.73
N ALA A 138 1.76 -10.87 -1.77
CA ALA A 138 1.42 -10.54 -0.39
C ALA A 138 2.47 -9.63 0.26
N TRP A 139 3.76 -9.85 -0.01
CA TRP A 139 4.85 -9.01 0.51
C TRP A 139 4.75 -7.57 0.02
N HIS A 140 4.59 -7.35 -1.30
CA HIS A 140 4.46 -6.00 -1.86
C HIS A 140 3.20 -5.29 -1.38
N ARG A 141 2.08 -6.02 -1.29
CA ARG A 141 0.84 -5.49 -0.71
C ARG A 141 1.03 -5.04 0.74
N TYR A 142 1.67 -5.87 1.57
CA TYR A 142 1.94 -5.53 2.96
C TYR A 142 2.90 -4.33 3.08
N ARG A 143 3.94 -4.27 2.24
CA ARG A 143 4.84 -3.12 2.15
C ARG A 143 4.09 -1.83 1.81
N ARG A 144 3.12 -1.88 0.89
CA ARG A 144 2.24 -0.74 0.58
C ARG A 144 1.36 -0.35 1.77
N ALA A 145 0.73 -1.32 2.42
CA ALA A 145 -0.09 -1.07 3.60
C ALA A 145 0.70 -0.38 4.73
N LEU A 146 1.94 -0.80 4.95
CA LEU A 146 2.85 -0.14 5.88
C LEU A 146 3.18 1.30 5.48
N ARG A 147 3.45 1.56 4.19
CA ARG A 147 3.66 2.91 3.67
C ARG A 147 2.44 3.80 3.92
N VAL A 148 1.23 3.30 3.66
CA VAL A 148 -0.02 4.03 3.93
C VAL A 148 -0.16 4.37 5.41
N ARG A 149 0.02 3.39 6.30
CA ARG A 149 -0.04 3.60 7.76
C ARG A 149 1.00 4.61 8.23
N TRP A 150 2.21 4.54 7.67
CA TRP A 150 3.26 5.50 7.98
C TRP A 150 2.91 6.91 7.51
N SER A 151 2.46 7.08 6.27
CA SER A 151 2.01 8.37 5.75
C SER A 151 0.87 8.96 6.58
N ALA A 152 -0.06 8.13 7.05
CA ALA A 152 -1.11 8.55 7.97
C ALA A 152 -0.54 9.03 9.32
N PHE A 153 0.38 8.26 9.92
CA PHE A 153 1.08 8.64 11.16
C PHE A 153 1.86 9.95 11.02
N VAL A 154 2.57 10.13 9.91
CA VAL A 154 3.29 11.37 9.61
C VAL A 154 2.28 12.50 9.54
N ARG A 155 1.27 12.42 8.67
CA ARG A 155 0.28 13.51 8.54
C ARG A 155 -0.41 13.85 9.85
N SER A 156 -0.77 12.87 10.68
CA SER A 156 -1.38 13.16 11.99
C SER A 156 -0.40 13.83 12.96
N SER A 157 0.88 13.46 12.92
CA SER A 157 1.92 14.09 13.73
C SER A 157 2.20 15.53 13.27
N TRP A 158 2.16 15.81 11.96
CA TRP A 158 2.40 17.16 11.43
C TRP A 158 1.15 18.07 11.41
N GLN A 159 -0.06 17.50 11.42
CA GLN A 159 -1.32 18.23 11.62
C GLN A 159 -1.44 18.80 13.05
N THR A 160 -0.52 18.49 13.96
CA THR A 160 -0.46 19.10 15.30
C THR A 160 0.04 20.53 15.31
N ARG A 161 0.33 21.16 14.16
CA ARG A 161 0.30 22.62 14.13
C ARG A 161 -1.17 22.98 14.37
N PRO A 162 -1.55 23.54 15.54
CA PRO A 162 -2.94 23.88 15.78
C PRO A 162 -3.37 24.70 14.56
N VAL A 163 -4.39 24.22 13.85
CA VAL A 163 -5.17 25.12 13.00
C VAL A 163 -5.44 26.29 13.93
N PRO A 164 -4.92 27.50 13.64
CA PRO A 164 -5.15 28.64 14.53
C PRO A 164 -6.63 28.62 14.83
N ALA A 165 -6.95 28.47 16.11
CA ALA A 165 -8.32 28.23 16.55
C ALA A 165 -9.13 29.40 16.01
N TYR A 166 -9.86 29.15 14.91
CA TYR A 166 -10.42 30.20 14.06
C TYR A 166 -9.33 31.03 13.35
N ASP A 167 -9.11 30.80 12.04
CA ASP A 167 -8.61 31.86 11.17
C ASP A 167 -9.82 32.56 10.54
N PRO A 168 -10.37 33.62 11.17
CA PRO A 168 -11.49 34.36 10.60
C PRO A 168 -11.13 34.97 9.24
N SER A 169 -9.85 35.05 8.86
CA SER A 169 -9.38 35.70 7.63
C SER A 169 -9.94 35.08 6.35
N GLY A 170 -10.13 33.76 6.29
CA GLY A 170 -10.67 33.09 5.10
C GLY A 170 -12.15 33.40 4.84
N LEU A 171 -12.97 33.35 5.90
CA LEU A 171 -14.39 33.72 5.84
C LEU A 171 -14.59 35.24 5.68
N LEU A 172 -13.76 36.05 6.35
CA LEU A 172 -13.81 37.51 6.19
C LEU A 172 -13.43 37.94 4.77
N HIS A 173 -12.51 37.25 4.09
CA HIS A 173 -12.12 37.63 2.73
C HIS A 173 -13.29 37.44 1.75
N GLY A 174 -13.98 36.30 1.81
CA GLY A 174 -15.15 36.03 0.96
C GLY A 174 -16.31 36.99 1.22
N ILE A 175 -16.63 37.26 2.49
CA ILE A 175 -17.73 38.19 2.86
C ILE A 175 -17.40 39.63 2.44
N CYS A 176 -16.15 40.08 2.62
CA CYS A 176 -15.74 41.43 2.22
C CYS A 176 -15.74 41.60 0.69
N LEU A 177 -15.31 40.59 -0.08
CA LEU A 177 -15.38 40.63 -1.54
C LEU A 177 -16.83 40.71 -2.03
N GLN A 178 -17.71 39.85 -1.48
CA GLN A 178 -19.14 39.88 -1.82
C GLN A 178 -19.80 41.21 -1.46
N ALA A 179 -19.43 41.80 -0.33
CA ALA A 179 -19.95 43.10 0.08
C ALA A 179 -19.54 44.21 -0.90
N ILE A 180 -18.31 44.17 -1.42
CA ILE A 180 -17.81 45.11 -2.44
C ILE A 180 -18.56 44.92 -3.76
N GLU A 181 -18.77 43.67 -4.18
CA GLU A 181 -19.52 43.33 -5.40
C GLU A 181 -20.99 43.78 -5.32
N ASP A 182 -21.62 43.64 -4.16
CA ASP A 182 -23.00 44.10 -3.91
C ASP A 182 -23.12 45.63 -3.82
N GLY A 183 -22.00 46.36 -3.81
CA GLY A 183 -22.01 47.82 -3.68
C GLY A 183 -22.63 48.30 -2.37
N LEU A 184 -22.43 47.58 -1.26
CA LEU A 184 -23.02 47.93 0.03
C LEU A 184 -22.61 49.36 0.44
N PRO A 185 -23.58 50.28 0.69
CA PRO A 185 -23.31 51.70 0.91
C PRO A 185 -22.53 51.99 2.21
N SER A 186 -22.39 51.00 3.08
CA SER A 186 -21.63 51.07 4.32
C SER A 186 -20.13 50.79 4.16
N LEU A 187 -19.69 50.38 2.96
CA LEU A 187 -18.29 50.14 2.67
C LEU A 187 -17.56 51.45 2.33
N LEU A 188 -16.34 51.59 2.85
CA LEU A 188 -15.45 52.66 2.41
C LEU A 188 -15.11 52.49 0.92
N PRO A 189 -14.93 53.57 0.16
CA PRO A 189 -14.56 53.49 -1.25
C PRO A 189 -13.29 52.67 -1.45
N VAL A 190 -13.30 51.81 -2.48
CA VAL A 190 -12.15 50.97 -2.85
C VAL A 190 -10.95 51.87 -3.14
N LEU A 191 -9.88 51.70 -2.36
CA LEU A 191 -8.63 52.43 -2.59
C LEU A 191 -7.91 51.80 -3.79
N SER A 192 -8.08 52.39 -4.97
CA SER A 192 -7.36 52.00 -6.18
C SER A 192 -5.90 52.46 -6.12
N CYS A 193 -5.05 51.76 -5.39
CA CYS A 193 -3.60 51.94 -5.47
C CYS A 193 -3.03 51.14 -6.65
N LYS A 194 -2.17 51.76 -7.45
CA LYS A 194 -1.69 51.22 -8.74
C LYS A 194 -0.85 49.92 -8.65
N GLU A 195 -0.43 49.47 -7.47
CA GLU A 195 0.51 48.33 -7.34
C GLU A 195 0.27 47.40 -6.13
N GLY A 196 -0.96 47.22 -5.65
CA GLY A 196 -1.19 46.30 -4.52
C GLY A 196 -2.60 45.71 -4.48
N HIS A 197 -2.70 44.48 -3.96
CA HIS A 197 -3.96 43.77 -3.72
C HIS A 197 -5.01 44.69 -3.09
N ILE A 198 -6.25 44.60 -3.60
CA ILE A 198 -7.40 45.32 -3.04
C ILE A 198 -7.55 44.93 -1.57
N GLN A 199 -7.17 45.83 -0.67
CA GLN A 199 -7.39 45.68 0.77
C GLN A 199 -8.39 46.74 1.21
N ALA A 200 -9.63 46.32 1.49
CA ALA A 200 -10.54 47.13 2.26
C ALA A 200 -9.98 47.26 3.69
N ARG A 201 -9.79 48.47 4.18
CA ARG A 201 -9.33 48.71 5.56
C ARG A 201 -10.50 48.42 6.49
N ALA A 202 -10.45 47.33 7.25
CA ALA A 202 -11.36 47.13 8.36
C ALA A 202 -11.12 48.26 9.38
N THR A 203 -12.07 49.17 9.55
CA THR A 203 -12.04 50.15 10.64
C THR A 203 -12.10 49.41 11.96
N ALA A 204 -11.07 49.55 12.78
CA ALA A 204 -11.08 49.08 14.16
C ALA A 204 -12.33 49.65 14.87
N GLY A 205 -13.27 48.79 15.26
CA GLY A 205 -14.41 49.16 16.11
C GLY A 205 -15.82 48.81 15.62
N ARG A 206 -16.02 48.34 14.39
CA ARG A 206 -17.31 47.75 13.97
C ARG A 206 -17.12 46.27 13.66
N GLY A 207 -17.61 45.38 14.52
CA GLY A 207 -17.58 43.94 14.29
C GLY A 207 -18.25 43.55 12.96
N THR A 208 -17.88 42.40 12.41
CA THR A 208 -18.45 41.82 11.17
C THR A 208 -19.95 41.54 11.22
N SER A 209 -20.62 41.84 12.34
CA SER A 209 -22.05 41.64 12.57
C SER A 209 -22.96 42.43 11.63
N HIS A 210 -22.44 43.45 10.94
CA HIS A 210 -23.16 44.22 9.91
C HIS A 210 -23.00 43.64 8.51
N LEU A 211 -22.08 42.69 8.32
CA LEU A 211 -21.90 42.00 7.05
C LEU A 211 -22.91 40.84 6.99
N LEU A 212 -23.50 40.64 5.82
CA LEU A 212 -24.38 39.50 5.58
C LEU A 212 -23.59 38.19 5.71
N ALA A 213 -24.30 37.10 6.01
CA ALA A 213 -23.69 35.77 5.97
C ALA A 213 -23.07 35.52 4.59
N ALA A 214 -21.91 34.85 4.55
CA ALA A 214 -21.26 34.48 3.30
C ALA A 214 -22.26 33.73 2.41
N ARG A 215 -22.48 34.25 1.20
CA ARG A 215 -23.26 33.55 0.18
C ARG A 215 -22.35 32.55 -0.54
N ASP A 216 -22.95 31.58 -1.20
CA ASP A 216 -22.19 30.72 -2.11
C ASP A 216 -21.51 31.58 -3.20
N GLU A 217 -20.26 31.28 -3.54
CA GLU A 217 -19.55 31.97 -4.62
C GLU A 217 -20.25 31.70 -5.96
N ILE A 218 -20.72 32.78 -6.59
CA ILE A 218 -21.42 32.81 -7.88
C ILE A 218 -20.63 33.72 -8.82
N VAL A 219 -20.51 33.32 -10.09
CA VAL A 219 -19.83 34.07 -11.14
C VAL A 219 -20.82 35.09 -11.72
N ALA A 220 -20.86 36.30 -11.17
CA ALA A 220 -21.86 37.31 -11.53
C ALA A 220 -21.94 37.62 -13.04
N PRO A 221 -20.82 37.74 -13.79
CA PRO A 221 -20.88 37.93 -15.25
C PRO A 221 -21.54 36.78 -16.00
N LEU A 222 -21.31 35.53 -15.58
CA LEU A 222 -21.95 34.35 -16.15
C LEU A 222 -23.45 34.34 -15.82
N LEU A 223 -23.82 34.59 -14.56
CA LEU A 223 -25.22 34.68 -14.16
C LEU A 223 -25.97 35.74 -14.96
N SER A 224 -25.35 36.90 -15.21
CA SER A 224 -25.95 37.96 -16.02
C SER A 224 -26.21 37.51 -17.47
N LYS A 225 -25.30 36.77 -18.10
CA LYS A 225 -25.52 36.22 -19.44
C LYS A 225 -26.58 35.14 -19.47
N LEU A 226 -26.59 34.26 -18.47
CA LEU A 226 -27.62 33.22 -18.33
C LEU A 226 -29.01 33.84 -18.14
N ARG A 227 -29.14 34.89 -17.31
CA ARG A 227 -30.41 35.63 -17.12
C ARG A 227 -30.89 36.34 -18.39
N ALA A 228 -29.98 36.72 -19.30
CA ALA A 228 -30.35 37.31 -20.58
C ALA A 228 -30.86 36.28 -21.60
N LEU A 229 -30.70 34.98 -21.34
CA LEU A 229 -31.20 33.90 -22.19
C LEU A 229 -32.70 33.66 -21.91
N HIS A 230 -33.56 34.12 -22.82
CA HIS A 230 -35.02 34.02 -22.67
C HIS A 230 -35.58 32.69 -23.18
N ALA A 231 -34.89 32.06 -24.14
CA ALA A 231 -35.19 30.75 -24.71
C ALA A 231 -33.88 30.13 -25.22
N GLY A 232 -33.73 28.82 -25.09
CA GLY A 232 -32.54 28.09 -25.49
C GLY A 232 -32.63 26.63 -25.08
N ASP A 233 -31.82 25.81 -25.74
CA ASP A 233 -31.56 24.42 -25.40
C ASP A 233 -30.27 24.29 -24.56
N ASP A 234 -29.90 23.05 -24.25
CA ASP A 234 -28.68 22.72 -23.51
C ASP A 234 -27.41 23.22 -24.22
N GLU A 235 -27.35 23.14 -25.56
CA GLU A 235 -26.23 23.65 -26.36
C GLU A 235 -26.02 25.16 -26.20
N ALA A 236 -27.10 25.95 -26.24
CA ALA A 236 -27.04 27.39 -26.02
C ALA A 236 -26.51 27.76 -24.62
N ILE A 237 -26.94 27.00 -23.61
CA ILE A 237 -26.47 27.18 -22.22
C ILE A 237 -24.98 26.83 -22.11
N PHE A 238 -24.55 25.72 -22.72
CA PHE A 238 -23.14 25.33 -22.76
C PHE A 238 -22.27 26.37 -23.48
N ALA A 239 -22.75 26.94 -24.58
CA ALA A 239 -22.03 27.97 -25.32
C ALA A 239 -21.72 29.18 -24.42
N ILE A 240 -22.71 29.64 -23.63
CA ILE A 240 -22.52 30.74 -22.66
C ILE A 240 -21.49 30.34 -21.60
N ILE A 241 -21.59 29.15 -21.00
CA ILE A 241 -20.67 28.74 -19.92
C ILE A 241 -19.22 28.63 -20.42
N ARG A 242 -19.02 28.16 -21.65
CA ARG A 242 -17.68 28.01 -22.26
C ARG A 242 -16.92 29.34 -22.45
N GLU A 243 -17.60 30.48 -22.40
CA GLU A 243 -16.98 31.80 -22.48
C GLU A 243 -16.29 32.23 -21.18
N PHE A 244 -16.47 31.49 -20.08
CA PHE A 244 -15.94 31.84 -18.76
C PHE A 244 -14.86 30.85 -18.30
N VAL A 245 -13.78 31.37 -17.71
CA VAL A 245 -12.67 30.60 -17.14
C VAL A 245 -12.68 30.74 -15.61
N GLU A 246 -13.39 29.86 -14.92
CA GLU A 246 -13.59 29.90 -13.47
C GLU A 246 -13.49 28.49 -12.85
N PRO A 247 -13.25 28.36 -11.53
CA PRO A 247 -13.29 27.07 -10.86
C PRO A 247 -14.61 26.35 -11.11
N PHE A 248 -14.53 25.06 -11.44
CA PHE A 248 -15.69 24.24 -11.77
C PHE A 248 -16.83 24.27 -10.73
N PRO A 249 -16.55 24.24 -9.40
CA PRO A 249 -17.59 24.40 -8.38
C PRO A 249 -18.35 25.74 -8.51
N ASN A 250 -17.69 26.82 -8.88
CA ASN A 250 -18.28 28.16 -8.99
C ASN A 250 -19.19 28.25 -10.23
N LEU A 251 -18.77 27.67 -11.36
CA LEU A 251 -19.62 27.55 -12.56
C LEU A 251 -20.89 26.74 -12.28
N ARG A 252 -20.74 25.59 -11.60
CA ARG A 252 -21.88 24.74 -11.23
C ARG A 252 -22.84 25.41 -10.26
N ARG A 253 -22.33 26.07 -9.21
CA ARG A 253 -23.19 26.82 -8.25
C ARG A 253 -23.92 27.96 -8.95
N THR A 254 -23.25 28.66 -9.85
CA THR A 254 -23.86 29.73 -10.67
C THR A 254 -25.01 29.21 -11.52
N LEU A 255 -24.80 28.07 -12.20
CA LEU A 255 -25.83 27.43 -13.00
C LEU A 255 -27.00 26.96 -12.13
N ALA A 256 -26.73 26.27 -11.02
CA ALA A 256 -27.77 25.81 -10.09
C ALA A 256 -28.59 26.97 -9.52
N HIS A 257 -27.94 28.08 -9.18
CA HIS A 257 -28.61 29.29 -8.72
C HIS A 257 -29.54 29.84 -9.81
N TRP A 258 -29.05 30.01 -11.04
CA TRP A 258 -29.87 30.46 -12.16
C TRP A 258 -31.06 29.53 -12.44
N THR A 259 -30.84 28.20 -12.47
CA THR A 259 -31.89 27.20 -12.65
C THR A 259 -33.00 27.34 -11.60
N SER A 260 -32.65 27.68 -10.35
CA SER A 260 -33.64 27.89 -9.28
C SER A 260 -34.51 29.14 -9.47
N GLU A 261 -34.06 30.12 -10.26
CA GLU A 261 -34.81 31.34 -10.59
C GLU A 261 -35.79 31.15 -11.76
N LEU A 262 -35.62 30.08 -12.55
CA LEU A 262 -36.46 29.81 -13.72
C LEU A 262 -37.83 29.23 -13.33
N SER A 263 -38.89 29.73 -13.98
CA SER A 263 -40.20 29.08 -13.94
C SER A 263 -40.16 27.72 -14.63
N ALA A 264 -41.07 26.81 -14.25
CA ALA A 264 -41.20 25.52 -14.93
C ALA A 264 -41.43 25.69 -16.43
N GLY A 265 -40.68 24.96 -17.25
CA GLY A 265 -40.75 25.03 -18.72
C GLY A 265 -39.47 24.54 -19.40
N PRO A 266 -39.43 24.57 -20.74
CA PRO A 266 -38.37 23.93 -21.52
C PRO A 266 -36.96 24.44 -21.22
N LEU A 267 -36.82 25.73 -20.95
CA LEU A 267 -35.52 26.33 -20.61
C LEU A 267 -34.99 25.85 -19.26
N ARG A 268 -35.89 25.64 -18.28
CA ARG A 268 -35.50 25.08 -16.98
C ARG A 268 -35.09 23.62 -17.13
N ASP A 269 -35.84 22.85 -17.91
CA ASP A 269 -35.53 21.44 -18.17
C ASP A 269 -34.14 21.31 -18.82
N ALA A 270 -33.85 22.14 -19.84
CA ALA A 270 -32.53 22.20 -20.46
C ALA A 270 -31.42 22.61 -19.46
N ALA A 271 -31.69 23.57 -18.56
CA ALA A 271 -30.73 23.97 -17.54
C ALA A 271 -30.47 22.87 -16.50
N GLU A 272 -31.48 22.10 -16.13
CA GLU A 272 -31.34 20.93 -15.25
C GLU A 272 -30.51 19.83 -15.92
N ASP A 273 -30.71 19.59 -17.23
CA ASP A 273 -29.90 18.65 -18.01
C ASP A 273 -28.43 19.06 -18.08
N VAL A 274 -28.14 20.34 -18.34
CA VAL A 274 -26.76 20.85 -18.29
C VAL A 274 -26.19 20.70 -16.89
N LEU A 275 -26.97 20.95 -15.83
CA LEU A 275 -26.50 20.78 -14.45
C LEU A 275 -26.19 19.31 -14.12
N LEU A 276 -26.92 18.35 -14.72
CA LEU A 276 -26.59 16.92 -14.66
C LEU A 276 -25.25 16.64 -15.35
N CYS A 277 -25.00 17.22 -16.52
CA CYS A 277 -23.70 17.11 -17.20
C CYS A 277 -22.57 17.74 -16.38
N PHE A 278 -22.85 18.69 -15.50
CA PHE A 278 -21.89 19.28 -14.56
C PHE A 278 -21.65 18.42 -13.29
N GLN A 279 -22.09 17.17 -13.29
CA GLN A 279 -21.61 16.17 -12.35
C GLN A 279 -20.22 15.70 -12.77
N VAL A 280 -19.22 15.91 -11.90
CA VAL A 280 -17.81 15.59 -12.14
C VAL A 280 -17.61 14.16 -12.64
N ASP A 281 -18.49 13.25 -12.23
CA ASP A 281 -18.48 11.84 -12.63
C ASP A 281 -18.77 11.62 -14.14
N LEU A 282 -19.36 12.59 -14.85
CA LEU A 282 -19.71 12.51 -16.29
C LEU A 282 -18.75 13.27 -17.21
N LEU A 283 -17.94 14.21 -16.68
CA LEU A 283 -17.00 15.03 -17.45
C LEU A 283 -15.58 14.44 -17.51
N CYS A 284 -15.30 13.40 -16.72
CA CYS A 284 -13.97 12.79 -16.62
C CYS A 284 -13.55 11.95 -17.85
N ASP A 285 -14.43 11.73 -18.83
CA ASP A 285 -14.07 10.97 -20.03
C ASP A 285 -13.41 11.84 -21.12
N GLY A 286 -13.63 13.17 -21.13
CA GLY A 286 -13.18 14.06 -22.20
C GLY A 286 -12.05 15.05 -21.85
N ALA A 287 -11.88 15.41 -20.57
CA ALA A 287 -10.94 16.47 -20.15
C ALA A 287 -9.49 15.99 -19.89
N LEU A 288 -9.21 14.69 -20.04
CA LEU A 288 -7.85 14.15 -20.01
C LEU A 288 -7.12 14.39 -21.34
N GLN A 289 -6.97 15.65 -21.74
CA GLN A 289 -5.84 16.02 -22.59
C GLN A 289 -4.56 15.63 -21.85
N PRO A 290 -3.53 15.08 -22.53
CA PRO A 290 -2.28 14.67 -21.92
C PRO A 290 -1.45 15.91 -21.54
N GLY A 291 -1.95 16.69 -20.58
CA GLY A 291 -1.12 17.62 -19.83
C GLY A 291 -0.03 16.80 -19.18
N VAL A 292 1.23 17.23 -19.34
CA VAL A 292 2.43 16.62 -18.74
C VAL A 292 2.13 16.31 -17.28
N CYS A 293 1.75 15.06 -17.03
CA CYS A 293 1.42 14.60 -15.70
C CYS A 293 2.76 14.55 -14.99
N ARG A 294 3.09 15.64 -14.29
CA ARG A 294 4.15 15.61 -13.29
C ARG A 294 3.69 14.59 -12.28
N HIS A 295 4.20 13.37 -12.42
CA HIS A 295 4.12 12.35 -11.40
C HIS A 295 4.72 12.94 -10.13
N ALA A 296 3.87 13.54 -9.29
CA ALA A 296 4.13 13.55 -7.88
C ALA A 296 3.89 12.11 -7.42
N THR A 297 4.81 11.21 -7.79
CA THR A 297 5.15 10.13 -6.89
C THR A 297 5.37 10.83 -5.57
N LEU A 298 4.50 10.58 -4.59
CA LEU A 298 4.78 10.95 -3.21
C LEU A 298 5.88 9.99 -2.76
N ASP A 299 7.04 10.11 -3.40
CA ASP A 299 8.33 9.83 -2.82
C ASP A 299 8.48 11.03 -1.89
N PRO A 300 8.20 10.91 -0.58
CA PRO A 300 8.47 12.02 0.30
C PRO A 300 9.95 12.28 0.11
N LEU A 301 10.27 13.34 -0.62
CA LEU A 301 11.60 13.87 -0.68
C LEU A 301 11.83 14.26 0.78
N LEU A 302 12.45 13.34 1.53
CA LEU A 302 13.03 13.60 2.83
C LEU A 302 14.22 14.51 2.54
N VAL A 303 13.95 15.71 2.04
CA VAL A 303 14.88 16.81 2.15
C VAL A 303 14.93 17.02 3.65
N PRO A 304 16.09 16.86 4.30
CA PRO A 304 16.27 17.45 5.60
C PRO A 304 15.92 18.92 5.41
N LEU A 305 14.77 19.37 5.92
CA LEU A 305 14.49 20.79 5.91
C LEU A 305 15.69 21.41 6.63
N ALA A 306 16.45 22.22 5.91
CA ALA A 306 17.61 22.93 6.44
C ALA A 306 17.08 24.02 7.38
N TRP A 307 16.47 23.61 8.49
CA TRP A 307 16.14 24.51 9.57
C TRP A 307 17.48 24.89 10.16
N CYS A 308 17.85 26.16 10.00
CA CYS A 308 18.96 26.73 10.74
C CYS A 308 18.45 28.04 11.35
N PRO A 309 18.44 28.17 12.69
CA PRO A 309 18.80 27.15 13.68
C PRO A 309 17.71 26.07 13.82
N ARG A 310 18.12 24.80 13.93
CA ARG A 310 17.18 23.70 14.25
C ARG A 310 16.61 23.93 15.66
N PRO A 311 15.35 23.59 15.92
CA PRO A 311 14.80 23.67 17.27
C PRO A 311 15.67 22.80 18.19
N ALA A 312 16.30 23.43 19.18
CA ALA A 312 17.12 22.72 20.13
C ALA A 312 16.27 21.65 20.85
N GLY A 313 16.81 20.44 20.99
CA GLY A 313 16.20 19.38 21.80
C GLY A 313 15.25 18.41 21.11
N LEU A 314 14.94 18.55 19.81
CA LEU A 314 14.14 17.53 19.11
C LEU A 314 14.96 16.26 18.84
N PRO A 315 14.43 15.05 19.14
CA PRO A 315 15.12 13.80 18.87
C PRO A 315 15.06 13.41 17.39
N GLY A 316 16.01 12.62 16.92
CA GLY A 316 15.90 11.88 15.66
C GLY A 316 15.23 10.53 15.92
N LEU A 317 14.42 10.03 15.01
CA LEU A 317 13.78 8.72 15.11
C LEU A 317 14.46 7.72 14.19
N VAL A 318 14.73 6.53 14.69
CA VAL A 318 15.09 5.38 13.87
C VAL A 318 14.17 4.23 14.19
N CYS A 319 13.49 3.66 13.20
CA CYS A 319 12.63 2.49 13.37
C CYS A 319 13.19 1.32 12.56
N GLY A 320 13.52 0.21 13.21
CA GLY A 320 14.10 -0.97 12.53
C GLY A 320 15.57 -0.84 12.10
N ALA A 321 16.31 0.15 12.62
CA ALA A 321 17.74 0.35 12.38
C ALA A 321 18.45 0.97 13.59
N SER A 322 19.78 1.05 13.54
CA SER A 322 20.60 1.69 14.58
C SER A 322 20.64 3.21 14.43
N ALA A 323 20.86 3.92 15.55
CA ALA A 323 21.10 5.36 15.58
C ALA A 323 22.26 5.79 14.66
N SER A 324 23.34 5.00 14.61
CA SER A 324 24.48 5.26 13.71
C SER A 324 24.07 5.29 12.25
N ARG A 325 23.25 4.31 11.83
CA ARG A 325 22.74 4.23 10.46
C ARG A 325 21.76 5.38 10.15
N GLY A 326 20.95 5.77 11.13
CA GLY A 326 20.13 6.98 11.08
C GLY A 326 20.96 8.24 10.83
N SER A 327 22.03 8.42 11.60
CA SER A 327 22.95 9.54 11.49
C SER A 327 23.62 9.63 10.12
N THR A 328 24.10 8.50 9.59
CA THR A 328 24.76 8.46 8.28
C THR A 328 23.80 8.72 7.12
N LEU A 329 22.60 8.15 7.14
CA LEU A 329 21.66 8.25 6.02
C LEU A 329 20.91 9.57 5.97
N LEU A 330 20.63 10.18 7.12
CA LEU A 330 19.89 11.43 7.20
C LEU A 330 20.82 12.65 7.24
N ASP A 331 22.11 12.45 7.52
CA ASP A 331 23.10 13.52 7.72
C ASP A 331 22.61 14.58 8.74
N ILE A 332 22.12 14.09 9.89
CA ILE A 332 21.62 14.93 10.98
C ILE A 332 22.22 14.52 12.33
N SER A 333 22.45 15.51 13.19
CA SER A 333 22.76 15.34 14.61
C SER A 333 21.63 15.95 15.45
N PRO A 334 20.59 15.17 15.81
CA PRO A 334 19.43 15.70 16.52
C PRO A 334 19.81 16.14 17.94
N GLY A 335 19.43 17.37 18.33
CA GLY A 335 19.76 17.93 19.65
C GLY A 335 19.16 17.15 20.83
N GLY A 336 18.05 16.43 20.61
CA GLY A 336 17.44 15.52 21.58
C GLY A 336 18.01 14.10 21.59
N GLY A 337 19.07 13.84 20.82
CA GLY A 337 19.62 12.51 20.60
C GLY A 337 18.76 11.64 19.67
N TRP A 338 19.17 10.39 19.48
CA TRP A 338 18.43 9.41 18.67
C TRP A 338 17.51 8.56 19.55
N ARG A 339 16.27 8.35 19.09
CA ARG A 339 15.31 7.41 19.67
C ARG A 339 15.14 6.25 18.70
N CYS A 340 15.54 5.06 19.14
CA CYS A 340 15.39 3.83 18.37
C CYS A 340 14.10 3.13 18.78
N PHE A 341 13.28 2.79 17.79
CA PHE A 341 12.07 2.02 17.94
C PHE A 341 12.23 0.70 17.20
N GLU A 342 11.72 -0.37 17.80
CA GLU A 342 11.59 -1.63 17.08
C GLU A 342 10.47 -1.52 16.05
N PHE A 343 10.62 -2.21 14.92
CA PHE A 343 9.67 -2.07 13.81
C PHE A 343 8.21 -2.37 14.21
N HIS A 344 8.02 -3.30 15.14
CA HIS A 344 6.71 -3.71 15.63
C HIS A 344 6.18 -2.84 16.78
N HIS A 345 6.97 -1.89 17.29
CA HIS A 345 6.61 -0.94 18.34
C HIS A 345 6.87 0.48 17.84
N PRO A 346 5.98 1.00 16.96
CA PRO A 346 6.16 2.33 16.39
C PRO A 346 6.17 3.42 17.48
N PRO A 347 6.78 4.58 17.20
CA PRO A 347 6.76 5.70 18.12
C PRO A 347 5.33 6.10 18.52
N PRO A 348 5.13 6.56 19.78
CA PRO A 348 3.82 7.00 20.23
C PRO A 348 3.31 8.17 19.38
N PRO A 349 1.99 8.26 19.13
CA PRO A 349 1.39 9.37 18.39
C PRO A 349 1.68 10.71 19.09
N GLY A 350 1.95 11.75 18.29
CA GLY A 350 2.27 13.09 18.78
C GLY A 350 3.74 13.33 19.15
N LEU A 351 4.62 12.34 18.96
CA LEU A 351 6.06 12.52 19.17
C LEU A 351 6.64 13.49 18.12
N SER A 352 7.21 14.60 18.57
CA SER A 352 7.94 15.54 17.72
C SER A 352 9.37 15.05 17.48
N PHE A 353 9.89 15.24 16.26
CA PHE A 353 11.23 14.78 15.88
C PHE A 353 11.90 15.68 14.83
N ALA A 354 13.24 15.67 14.82
CA ALA A 354 14.08 16.43 13.89
C ALA A 354 14.33 15.71 12.55
N GLY A 355 14.13 14.40 12.51
CA GLY A 355 14.21 13.55 11.31
C GLY A 355 13.87 12.10 11.66
N ALA A 356 13.47 11.30 10.67
CA ALA A 356 13.07 9.91 10.88
C ALA A 356 13.62 8.99 9.79
N LEU A 357 14.26 7.89 10.20
CA LEU A 357 14.65 6.78 9.32
C LEU A 357 13.81 5.56 9.67
N ILE A 358 13.14 4.95 8.68
CA ILE A 358 12.45 3.68 8.87
C ILE A 358 13.03 2.64 7.93
N VAL A 359 13.46 1.54 8.52
CA VAL A 359 13.86 0.35 7.81
C VAL A 359 12.78 -0.69 8.03
N ILE A 360 12.06 -0.99 6.95
CA ILE A 360 11.08 -2.07 6.93
C ILE A 360 11.87 -3.39 6.93
N PRO A 361 11.72 -4.26 7.94
CA PRO A 361 12.43 -5.53 7.97
C PRO A 361 12.01 -6.37 6.76
N GLY A 362 12.95 -7.19 6.28
CA GLY A 362 12.59 -8.27 5.37
C GLY A 362 11.53 -9.18 6.01
N PRO A 363 10.81 -9.99 5.21
CA PRO A 363 9.94 -11.01 5.79
C PRO A 363 10.77 -11.87 6.76
N PRO A 364 10.19 -12.32 7.89
CA PRO A 364 10.92 -13.11 8.88
C PRO A 364 11.62 -14.26 8.16
N VAL A 365 12.94 -14.30 8.31
CA VAL A 365 13.77 -15.38 7.77
C VAL A 365 13.21 -16.66 8.36
N MET A 366 13.06 -17.70 7.54
CA MET A 366 12.86 -19.03 8.12
C MET A 366 13.98 -19.25 9.13
N ALA A 367 13.65 -19.53 10.38
CA ALA A 367 14.63 -20.09 11.29
C ALA A 367 15.20 -21.31 10.57
N SER A 368 16.46 -21.22 10.15
CA SER A 368 17.18 -22.40 9.69
C SER A 368 17.06 -23.42 10.82
N PRO A 369 16.71 -24.70 10.54
CA PRO A 369 16.82 -25.71 11.56
C PRO A 369 18.25 -25.60 12.10
N THR A 370 18.41 -25.43 13.41
CA THR A 370 19.69 -25.21 14.09
C THR A 370 20.67 -26.40 13.96
N TRP A 371 20.38 -27.33 13.05
CA TRP A 371 21.15 -28.51 12.74
C TRP A 371 21.18 -28.66 11.22
N GLU A 372 22.17 -28.05 10.56
CA GLU A 372 22.48 -28.39 9.18
C GLU A 372 22.95 -29.86 9.12
N PRO A 373 22.64 -30.62 8.06
CA PRO A 373 23.19 -31.97 7.83
C PRO A 373 24.72 -32.04 7.97
N TYR A 374 25.39 -30.92 7.72
CA TYR A 374 26.84 -30.76 7.89
C TYR A 374 27.32 -30.98 9.33
N GLN A 375 26.52 -30.58 10.34
CA GLN A 375 26.85 -30.77 11.75
C GLN A 375 26.70 -32.23 12.19
N VAL A 376 25.78 -32.99 11.58
CA VAL A 376 25.61 -34.44 11.82
C VAL A 376 26.81 -35.23 11.27
N LEU A 377 27.36 -34.80 10.13
CA LEU A 377 28.59 -35.33 9.54
C LEU A 377 29.83 -35.01 10.39
N HIS A 378 29.95 -33.78 10.90
CA HIS A 378 31.10 -33.37 11.72
C HIS A 378 31.13 -33.97 13.13
N LEU A 379 29.97 -34.31 13.69
CA LEU A 379 29.86 -34.99 14.98
C LEU A 379 30.11 -36.52 14.89
N GLY A 380 30.41 -37.04 13.70
CA GLY A 380 30.70 -38.47 13.50
C GLY A 380 29.49 -39.40 13.63
N LEU A 381 28.27 -38.86 13.56
CA LEU A 381 27.03 -39.59 13.84
C LEU A 381 26.43 -40.28 12.60
N CYS A 382 26.94 -39.99 11.40
CA CYS A 382 26.73 -40.79 10.18
C CYS A 382 28.05 -40.90 9.40
N PRO A 383 28.58 -42.11 9.10
CA PRO A 383 29.71 -42.25 8.19
C PRO A 383 29.32 -41.68 6.82
N ALA A 384 30.19 -40.86 6.24
CA ALA A 384 29.93 -40.07 5.04
C ALA A 384 29.45 -40.87 3.80
N SER A 385 29.55 -42.19 3.82
CA SER A 385 29.20 -43.08 2.71
C SER A 385 27.79 -43.70 2.76
N THR A 386 27.01 -43.53 3.85
CA THR A 386 25.72 -44.26 4.01
C THR A 386 24.48 -43.37 4.13
N CYS A 387 24.62 -42.06 4.22
CA CYS A 387 23.50 -41.12 4.29
C CYS A 387 23.11 -40.62 2.87
N THR A 388 22.42 -41.44 2.07
CA THR A 388 21.69 -40.99 0.86
C THR A 388 20.25 -40.62 1.21
N ALA A 389 19.51 -39.93 0.34
CA ALA A 389 18.11 -39.55 0.60
C ALA A 389 17.13 -40.74 0.79
N GLU A 390 17.61 -41.97 0.64
CA GLU A 390 16.86 -43.23 0.70
C GLU A 390 17.25 -44.09 1.92
N VAL A 391 17.52 -43.45 3.06
CA VAL A 391 17.80 -44.18 4.30
C VAL A 391 16.56 -44.96 4.75
N SER A 392 16.62 -46.29 4.64
CA SER A 392 15.60 -47.19 5.20
C SER A 392 15.35 -46.88 6.68
N ALA A 393 14.08 -46.84 7.10
CA ALA A 393 13.68 -46.58 8.49
C ALA A 393 14.31 -47.56 9.50
N THR A 394 14.70 -48.76 9.05
CA THR A 394 15.32 -49.79 9.91
C THR A 394 16.83 -49.65 10.03
N SER A 395 17.47 -48.86 9.17
CA SER A 395 18.91 -48.63 9.19
C SER A 395 19.35 -47.76 10.36
N THR A 396 20.63 -47.83 10.76
CA THR A 396 21.17 -47.02 11.86
C THR A 396 20.96 -45.51 11.66
N PRO A 397 21.19 -44.92 10.47
CA PRO A 397 20.87 -43.51 10.24
C PRO A 397 19.36 -43.22 10.29
N GLY A 398 18.51 -44.16 9.85
CA GLY A 398 17.05 -44.04 9.94
C GLY A 398 16.56 -44.04 11.38
N ARG A 399 17.11 -44.91 12.22
CA ARG A 399 16.86 -44.95 13.67
C ARG A 399 17.36 -43.68 14.37
N TYR A 400 18.48 -43.13 13.93
CA TYR A 400 19.03 -41.88 14.45
C TYR A 400 18.15 -40.68 14.09
N LEU A 401 17.71 -40.56 12.83
CA LEU A 401 16.76 -39.51 12.41
C LEU A 401 15.43 -39.63 13.16
N ALA A 402 14.93 -40.85 13.39
CA ALA A 402 13.75 -41.09 14.20
C ALA A 402 13.95 -40.71 15.68
N LEU A 403 15.13 -40.96 16.25
CA LEU A 403 15.50 -40.52 17.60
C LEU A 403 15.59 -39.00 17.68
N LEU A 404 16.22 -38.34 16.70
CA LEU A 404 16.34 -36.89 16.60
C LEU A 404 14.95 -36.23 16.50
N GLY A 405 14.05 -36.79 15.69
CA GLY A 405 12.66 -36.36 15.60
C GLY A 405 11.91 -36.51 16.94
N ARG A 406 12.11 -37.63 17.65
CA ARG A 406 11.53 -37.86 18.99
C ARG A 406 12.07 -36.88 20.03
N LEU A 407 13.38 -36.66 20.09
CA LEU A 407 14.01 -35.72 21.00
C LEU A 407 13.59 -34.27 20.71
N THR A 408 13.53 -33.89 19.43
CA THR A 408 13.04 -32.56 19.01
C THR A 408 11.59 -32.36 19.44
N ASN A 409 10.72 -33.37 19.26
CA ASN A 409 9.33 -33.32 19.70
C ASN A 409 9.20 -33.30 21.23
N ALA A 410 10.05 -34.01 21.96
CA ALA A 410 10.08 -34.02 23.42
C ALA A 410 10.54 -32.67 23.98
N THR A 411 11.63 -32.10 23.45
CA THR A 411 12.12 -30.77 23.80
C THR A 411 11.09 -29.69 23.48
N LEU A 412 10.41 -29.79 22.33
CA LEU A 412 9.32 -28.89 21.98
C LEU A 412 8.13 -29.06 22.95
N GLY A 413 7.79 -30.29 23.32
CA GLY A 413 6.75 -30.58 24.31
C GLY A 413 7.08 -30.00 25.69
N ALA A 414 8.31 -30.15 26.16
CA ALA A 414 8.80 -29.58 27.41
C ALA A 414 8.82 -28.04 27.36
N ALA A 415 9.23 -27.46 26.23
CA ALA A 415 9.19 -26.01 26.01
C ALA A 415 7.75 -25.47 26.05
N ILE A 416 6.78 -26.19 25.46
CA ILE A 416 5.34 -25.86 25.50
C ILE A 416 4.80 -25.96 26.93
N GLN A 417 5.14 -27.03 27.67
CA GLN A 417 4.68 -27.21 29.05
C GLN A 417 5.25 -26.14 29.99
N ASN A 418 6.54 -25.81 29.85
CA ASN A 418 7.21 -24.80 30.67
C ASN A 418 6.82 -23.36 30.28
N ASN A 419 6.26 -23.14 29.08
CA ASN A 419 5.92 -21.82 28.55
C ASN A 419 4.49 -21.76 28.00
N SER A 420 3.51 -22.24 28.77
CA SER A 420 2.09 -22.31 28.38
C SER A 420 1.44 -20.96 28.02
N ARG A 421 2.11 -19.84 28.32
CA ARG A 421 1.70 -18.47 27.94
C ARG A 421 2.11 -18.07 26.52
N PHE A 422 2.99 -18.83 25.88
CA PHE A 422 3.54 -18.54 24.56
C PHE A 422 2.98 -19.54 23.55
N GLY A 423 2.41 -19.04 22.44
CA GLY A 423 1.97 -19.90 21.35
C GLY A 423 3.17 -20.45 20.60
N ILE A 424 3.58 -21.69 20.93
CA ILE A 424 4.62 -22.42 20.20
C ILE A 424 3.91 -23.35 19.20
N TYR A 425 4.15 -23.13 17.91
CA TYR A 425 3.47 -23.83 16.80
C TYR A 425 4.43 -24.77 16.08
N ALA A 426 4.02 -26.04 15.92
CA ALA A 426 4.71 -27.03 15.11
C ALA A 426 3.82 -27.49 13.93
N PRO A 427 4.21 -27.17 12.68
CA PRO A 427 3.51 -27.61 11.47
C PRO A 427 3.39 -29.13 11.32
N SER A 428 4.25 -29.91 11.99
CA SER A 428 4.23 -31.38 11.97
C SER A 428 2.99 -32.02 12.60
N ARG A 429 2.11 -31.24 13.24
CA ARG A 429 0.82 -31.71 13.80
C ARG A 429 -0.38 -31.53 12.87
N PHE A 430 -0.20 -30.98 11.67
CA PHE A 430 -1.25 -30.86 10.67
C PHE A 430 -1.09 -31.99 9.65
N ASP A 431 -2.20 -32.67 9.32
CA ASP A 431 -2.20 -33.63 8.22
C ASP A 431 -1.73 -32.94 6.93
N HIS A 432 -0.84 -33.58 6.19
CA HIS A 432 -0.22 -33.06 4.97
C HIS A 432 -1.21 -32.84 3.80
N THR A 433 -2.53 -32.89 4.04
CA THR A 433 -3.59 -32.85 3.03
C THR A 433 -3.93 -31.45 2.54
N GLY A 434 -3.40 -30.40 3.16
CA GLY A 434 -3.19 -29.10 2.53
C GLY A 434 -4.46 -28.37 2.09
N ASP A 435 -5.02 -27.55 2.98
CA ASP A 435 -5.67 -26.31 2.57
C ASP A 435 -5.56 -25.24 3.65
N LEU A 436 -4.50 -24.42 3.55
CA LEU A 436 -4.23 -23.28 4.43
C LEU A 436 -5.44 -22.31 4.51
N LEU A 437 -6.31 -22.29 3.49
CA LEU A 437 -7.52 -21.48 3.50
C LEU A 437 -8.61 -22.02 4.44
N GLN A 438 -8.72 -23.34 4.61
CA GLN A 438 -9.60 -23.93 5.62
C GLN A 438 -9.07 -23.71 7.03
N ASP A 439 -7.74 -23.74 7.20
CA ASP A 439 -7.09 -23.48 8.49
C ASP A 439 -7.26 -22.01 8.94
N LEU A 440 -7.22 -21.06 7.98
CA LEU A 440 -7.49 -19.65 8.22
C LEU A 440 -8.99 -19.32 8.37
N ALA A 441 -9.88 -20.13 7.80
CA ALA A 441 -11.33 -19.98 7.93
C ALA A 441 -11.85 -20.39 9.32
N GLY A 442 -11.04 -21.06 10.15
CA GLY A 442 -11.40 -21.49 11.50
C GLY A 442 -12.11 -22.84 11.58
N THR A 443 -12.15 -23.60 10.48
CA THR A 443 -12.78 -24.93 10.41
C THR A 443 -11.81 -26.07 10.76
N ALA A 444 -10.53 -25.78 10.97
CA ALA A 444 -9.51 -26.76 11.35
C ALA A 444 -9.45 -27.02 12.86
N ARG A 445 -8.95 -28.21 13.26
CA ARG A 445 -8.80 -28.61 14.67
C ARG A 445 -7.96 -27.59 15.45
N SER A 446 -8.51 -27.09 16.56
CA SER A 446 -7.78 -26.27 17.51
C SER A 446 -6.80 -27.15 18.29
N ILE A 447 -5.59 -26.64 18.53
CA ILE A 447 -4.60 -27.31 19.39
C ILE A 447 -4.68 -26.60 20.74
N SER A 448 -5.06 -27.34 21.79
CA SER A 448 -5.28 -26.79 23.14
C SER A 448 -6.23 -25.58 23.16
N GLY A 449 -7.26 -25.59 22.31
CA GLY A 449 -8.28 -24.53 22.26
C GLY A 449 -7.91 -23.28 21.46
N VAL A 450 -6.73 -23.23 20.82
CA VAL A 450 -6.32 -22.09 19.98
C VAL A 450 -6.31 -22.51 18.51
N SER A 451 -7.06 -21.80 17.67
CA SER A 451 -7.08 -22.05 16.21
C SER A 451 -5.85 -21.44 15.52
N PHE A 452 -5.50 -21.92 14.31
CA PHE A 452 -4.43 -21.32 13.50
C PHE A 452 -4.71 -19.85 13.15
N LYS A 453 -5.99 -19.51 12.93
CA LYS A 453 -6.43 -18.13 12.74
C LYS A 453 -6.15 -17.26 13.98
N ASP A 454 -6.44 -17.77 15.18
CA ASP A 454 -6.21 -17.03 16.43
C ASP A 454 -4.71 -16.90 16.73
N ALA A 455 -3.94 -17.95 16.47
CA ALA A 455 -2.48 -17.95 16.53
C ALA A 455 -1.86 -16.86 15.65
N PHE A 456 -2.26 -16.86 14.38
CA PHE A 456 -1.79 -15.92 13.38
C PHE A 456 -2.26 -14.50 13.68
N GLY A 457 -3.49 -14.34 14.19
CA GLY A 457 -4.04 -13.08 14.68
C GLY A 457 -3.27 -12.53 15.89
N ARG A 458 -2.87 -13.38 16.84
CA ARG A 458 -2.05 -13.01 18.00
C ARG A 458 -0.64 -12.58 17.60
N TRP A 459 -0.04 -13.27 16.63
CA TRP A 459 1.23 -12.85 16.02
C TRP A 459 1.10 -11.49 15.31
N LEU A 460 0.02 -11.29 14.55
CA LEU A 460 -0.33 -10.00 13.91
C LEU A 460 -0.54 -8.86 14.93
N ALA A 461 -1.00 -9.19 16.13
CA ALA A 461 -1.19 -8.26 17.24
C ALA A 461 0.09 -8.01 18.06
N GLY A 462 1.24 -8.57 17.66
CA GLY A 462 2.52 -8.35 18.34
C GLY A 462 2.71 -9.15 19.63
N LEU A 463 1.92 -10.21 19.85
CA LEU A 463 2.14 -11.13 20.96
C LEU A 463 3.27 -12.12 20.60
N PRO A 464 4.17 -12.45 21.54
CA PRO A 464 5.30 -13.34 21.27
C PRO A 464 4.81 -14.72 20.84
N THR A 465 5.10 -15.07 19.60
CA THR A 465 4.65 -16.29 18.95
C THR A 465 5.83 -16.93 18.22
N TYR A 466 6.21 -18.15 18.59
CA TYR A 466 7.33 -18.86 17.97
C TYR A 466 6.79 -19.91 17.00
N VAL A 467 7.16 -19.81 15.73
CA VAL A 467 6.87 -20.83 14.72
C VAL A 467 8.13 -21.67 14.54
N VAL A 468 8.11 -22.90 15.02
CA VAL A 468 9.21 -23.86 14.85
C VAL A 468 8.79 -24.85 13.77
N ALA A 469 9.39 -24.75 12.60
CA ALA A 469 9.15 -25.68 11.50
C ALA A 469 10.24 -26.78 11.50
N PRO A 470 9.93 -28.03 11.87
CA PRO A 470 10.83 -29.13 11.55
C PRO A 470 10.70 -29.48 10.07
N SER A 471 11.83 -29.67 9.38
CA SER A 471 11.85 -30.26 8.04
C SER A 471 11.70 -31.78 8.17
N CYS A 472 10.50 -32.31 7.96
CA CYS A 472 10.33 -33.74 7.71
C CYS A 472 10.73 -34.04 6.26
N SER A 473 11.88 -34.68 6.07
CA SER A 473 12.28 -35.26 4.79
C SER A 473 11.47 -36.53 4.53
N GLY A 474 10.29 -36.36 3.92
CA GLY A 474 9.71 -37.28 2.93
C GLY A 474 9.40 -38.75 3.27
N LEU A 475 9.58 -39.24 4.50
CA LEU A 475 9.26 -40.64 4.84
C LEU A 475 7.90 -40.78 5.56
N PRO A 476 7.14 -41.85 5.28
CA PRO A 476 5.87 -42.11 5.96
C PRO A 476 6.10 -42.43 7.45
N CYS A 477 5.35 -41.78 8.34
CA CYS A 477 5.30 -42.15 9.76
C CYS A 477 4.80 -43.60 9.90
N PRO A 478 5.53 -44.48 10.61
CA PRO A 478 5.00 -45.80 10.96
C PRO A 478 3.84 -45.64 11.96
N LYS A 479 2.82 -46.50 11.81
CA LYS A 479 1.75 -46.64 12.80
C LYS A 479 2.35 -47.19 14.10
N GLU A 480 1.84 -46.67 15.22
CA GLU A 480 2.29 -46.93 16.58
C GLU A 480 2.53 -48.42 16.87
N GLU A 481 3.76 -48.75 17.28
CA GLU A 481 4.02 -49.91 18.12
C GLU A 481 4.82 -49.45 19.35
N GLN A 482 4.34 -49.88 20.52
CA GLN A 482 4.81 -49.46 21.83
C GLN A 482 6.30 -49.76 22.02
N VAL A 483 7.08 -48.73 22.35
CA VAL A 483 8.42 -48.92 22.95
C VAL A 483 8.45 -48.16 24.26
N GLY A 484 8.70 -48.93 25.32
CA GLY A 484 8.63 -48.52 26.72
C GLY A 484 9.56 -47.39 27.11
N ALA A 485 9.16 -46.71 28.18
CA ALA A 485 9.83 -45.57 28.78
C ALA A 485 11.25 -45.89 29.26
N ALA A 486 12.19 -45.00 28.95
CA ALA A 486 13.45 -44.86 29.67
C ALA A 486 13.63 -43.38 30.04
N SER A 487 13.69 -43.14 31.34
CA SER A 487 13.89 -41.83 31.97
C SER A 487 15.29 -41.29 31.68
N LEU A 488 15.41 -39.99 31.42
CA LEU A 488 16.67 -39.26 31.58
C LEU A 488 16.44 -38.10 32.55
N VAL A 489 17.31 -38.05 33.56
CA VAL A 489 17.33 -37.14 34.70
C VAL A 489 17.82 -35.76 34.26
N VAL A 490 17.26 -34.73 34.89
CA VAL A 490 17.28 -33.28 34.57
C VAL A 490 18.68 -32.70 34.39
#